data_AF-A0A660QID5-F1
#
_entry.id   AF-A0A660QID5-F1
#
_cell.length_a   1.000
_cell.length_b   1.000
_cell.length_c   1.000
_cell.angle_alpha   90.00
_cell.angle_beta   90.00
_cell.angle_gamma   90.00
#
_symmetry.space_group_name_H-M   'P 1'
#
loop_
_entity.id
_entity.type
_entity.pdbx_description
1 polymer ?
#
loop_
_entity_poly.entity_id
_entity_poly.type
_entity_poly.pdbx_seq_one_letter_code
_entity_poly.pdbx_strand_id
1 'polypeptide(L)'
;MTIWWLSKKVEGFCLKVLIKYISKLSVWPFLIGLGGFVIFVSVEILYQLSDIIVRHRVGIAKLLLLIYYYLPYFVSMGIPVGILLSIFWIVSQLSNDREMMAFQVHGISLKSLLLPFLIISLFLSGITYYLSDYLVPAYNTKVEDVLSKYVYRRPQTFIAENILTKLGENQYFYVKKYDEKNETLWDVVLFRYGKEESIITAKKVVKEKGKWYLYDGKYYTVDKDGFLKIDARFSKMELDIEKDLENYLRLGKSPREMKGSEIRSKIIFFKKVGIDTAPLIVELYSRYANALGPLIIVLVGIPLSLLFNFKSKSWGVIFTFILVVLYQGSSAWLCAMGKERLISPNLAPWIPDIVFSISGLLLFILLDTTSAYRIREILSKFFIFLVIILPVTLGFSTEVTITADHVMKYRDKVVFSGNVEVHYKDSVT
;
A
#
# COMPACT_ATOMS: atom_id res chain seq x y z
N MET A 1 -13.60 -27.13 -46.15
CA MET A 1 -13.12 -27.52 -44.80
C MET A 1 -11.63 -27.23 -44.59
N THR A 2 -10.78 -27.39 -45.61
CA THR A 2 -9.33 -27.07 -45.60
C THR A 2 -9.00 -25.56 -45.47
N ILE A 3 -9.79 -24.67 -46.09
CA ILE A 3 -9.56 -23.21 -46.06
C ILE A 3 -9.80 -22.62 -44.65
N TRP A 4 -10.79 -23.13 -43.91
CA TRP A 4 -11.09 -22.69 -42.53
C TRP A 4 -10.00 -23.09 -41.54
N TRP A 5 -9.41 -24.28 -41.72
CA TRP A 5 -8.29 -24.76 -40.90
C TRP A 5 -7.00 -24.00 -41.19
N LEU A 6 -6.75 -23.66 -42.47
CA LEU A 6 -5.64 -22.80 -42.89
C LEU A 6 -5.79 -21.37 -42.34
N SER A 7 -7.00 -20.77 -42.38
CA SER A 7 -7.28 -19.45 -41.79
C SER A 7 -6.96 -19.40 -40.31
N LYS A 8 -7.47 -20.37 -39.52
CA LYS A 8 -7.16 -20.44 -38.08
C LYS A 8 -5.69 -20.68 -37.77
N LYS A 9 -4.98 -21.44 -38.62
CA LYS A 9 -3.56 -21.72 -38.44
C LYS A 9 -2.69 -20.49 -38.77
N VAL A 10 -3.08 -19.71 -39.78
CA VAL A 10 -2.44 -18.44 -40.15
C VAL A 10 -2.73 -17.36 -39.09
N GLU A 11 -3.97 -17.24 -38.62
CA GLU A 11 -4.35 -16.35 -37.51
C GLU A 11 -3.53 -16.64 -36.24
N GLY A 12 -3.40 -17.93 -35.88
CA GLY A 12 -2.58 -18.34 -34.73
C GLY A 12 -1.08 -18.04 -34.91
N PHE A 13 -0.56 -18.14 -36.13
CA PHE A 13 0.83 -17.79 -36.44
C PHE A 13 1.07 -16.27 -36.36
N CYS A 14 0.21 -15.46 -36.97
CA CYS A 14 0.26 -14.00 -36.90
C CYS A 14 0.17 -13.51 -35.46
N LEU A 15 -0.70 -14.12 -34.64
CA LEU A 15 -0.84 -13.77 -33.22
C LEU A 15 0.42 -14.09 -32.43
N LYS A 16 1.09 -15.22 -32.70
CA LYS A 16 2.35 -15.57 -32.04
C LYS A 16 3.49 -14.59 -32.39
N VAL A 17 3.55 -14.15 -33.64
CA VAL A 17 4.51 -13.14 -34.10
C VAL A 17 4.22 -11.79 -33.42
N LEU A 18 2.95 -11.36 -33.39
CA LEU A 18 2.53 -10.14 -32.70
C LEU A 18 2.90 -10.19 -31.21
N ILE A 19 2.64 -11.31 -30.53
CA ILE A 19 2.98 -11.48 -29.12
C ILE A 19 4.48 -11.32 -28.90
N LYS A 20 5.30 -11.98 -29.70
CA LYS A 20 6.76 -11.89 -29.61
C LYS A 20 7.27 -10.47 -29.89
N TYR A 21 6.73 -9.82 -30.91
CA TYR A 21 7.11 -8.47 -31.31
C TYR A 21 6.79 -7.45 -30.22
N ILE A 22 5.53 -7.39 -29.77
CA ILE A 22 5.08 -6.46 -28.73
C ILE A 22 5.84 -6.73 -27.43
N SER A 23 5.98 -7.99 -27.00
CA SER A 23 6.70 -8.31 -25.76
C SER A 23 8.15 -7.84 -25.80
N LYS A 24 8.85 -7.96 -26.94
CA LYS A 24 10.22 -7.47 -27.10
C LYS A 24 10.27 -5.94 -27.02
N LEU A 25 9.30 -5.27 -27.64
CA LEU A 25 9.21 -3.81 -27.62
C LEU A 25 8.87 -3.27 -26.22
N SER A 26 8.13 -4.05 -25.40
CA SER A 26 7.63 -3.62 -24.09
C SER A 26 8.71 -3.49 -23.03
N VAL A 27 9.82 -4.23 -23.16
CA VAL A 27 10.85 -4.35 -22.10
C VAL A 27 11.47 -3.00 -21.77
N TRP A 28 11.93 -2.24 -22.76
CA TRP A 28 12.64 -0.99 -22.53
C TRP A 28 11.75 0.10 -21.90
N PRO A 29 10.57 0.42 -22.45
CA PRO A 29 9.63 1.33 -21.81
C PRO A 29 9.20 0.90 -20.40
N PHE A 30 9.03 -0.41 -20.18
CA PHE A 30 8.72 -0.95 -18.86
C PHE A 30 9.83 -0.64 -17.85
N LEU A 31 11.09 -0.91 -18.20
CA LEU A 31 12.24 -0.64 -17.33
C LEU A 31 12.43 0.85 -17.06
N ILE A 32 12.19 1.71 -18.04
CA ILE A 32 12.23 3.17 -17.86
C ILE A 32 11.14 3.62 -16.88
N GLY A 33 9.92 3.12 -17.01
CA GLY A 33 8.82 3.47 -16.11
C GLY A 33 9.05 2.95 -14.70
N LEU A 34 9.51 1.71 -14.57
CA LEU A 34 9.88 1.10 -13.30
C LEU A 34 11.02 1.87 -12.61
N GLY A 35 12.10 2.15 -13.35
CA GLY A 35 13.26 2.89 -12.83
C GLY A 35 12.90 4.32 -12.44
N GLY A 36 12.14 5.02 -13.28
CA GLY A 36 11.64 6.37 -12.98
C GLY A 36 10.79 6.40 -11.71
N PHE A 37 9.89 5.43 -11.54
CA PHE A 37 9.10 5.29 -10.31
C PHE A 37 9.96 5.00 -9.07
N VAL A 38 10.90 4.05 -9.17
CA VAL A 38 11.81 3.71 -8.08
C VAL A 38 12.63 4.93 -7.65
N ILE A 39 13.14 5.71 -8.61
CA ILE A 39 13.87 6.96 -8.33
C ILE A 39 12.94 7.97 -7.65
N PHE A 40 11.74 8.20 -8.21
CA PHE A 40 10.76 9.14 -7.66
C PHE A 40 10.43 8.82 -6.19
N VAL A 41 10.06 7.57 -5.88
CA VAL A 41 9.72 7.15 -4.51
C VAL A 41 10.93 7.17 -3.58
N SER A 42 12.13 6.87 -4.10
CA SER A 42 13.36 6.97 -3.31
C SER A 42 13.63 8.42 -2.87
N VAL A 43 13.48 9.39 -3.79
CA VAL A 43 13.62 10.81 -3.48
C VAL A 43 12.57 11.25 -2.45
N GLU A 44 11.32 10.81 -2.61
CA GLU A 44 10.24 11.12 -1.66
C GLU A 44 10.56 10.64 -0.23
N ILE A 45 11.06 9.40 -0.08
CA ILE A 45 11.43 8.89 1.25
C ILE A 45 12.62 9.64 1.85
N LEU A 46 13.62 9.99 1.03
CA LEU A 46 14.73 10.82 1.51
C LEU A 46 14.25 12.21 1.93
N TYR A 47 13.28 12.79 1.22
CA TYR A 47 12.67 14.07 1.57
C TYR A 47 11.90 13.98 2.91
N GLN A 48 11.06 12.95 3.09
CA GLN A 48 10.32 12.72 4.34
C GLN A 48 11.24 12.52 5.55
N LEU A 49 12.42 11.92 5.35
CA LEU A 49 13.41 11.69 6.40
C LEU A 49 14.45 12.82 6.51
N SER A 50 14.37 13.87 5.70
CA SER A 50 15.41 14.90 5.56
C SER A 50 15.77 15.57 6.90
N ASP A 51 14.78 15.99 7.69
CA ASP A 51 14.99 16.59 9.01
C ASP A 51 15.77 15.68 9.96
N ILE A 52 15.44 14.38 9.94
CA ILE A 52 16.06 13.39 10.83
C ILE A 52 17.48 13.06 10.36
N ILE A 53 17.67 12.95 9.04
CA ILE A 53 18.95 12.72 8.38
C ILE A 53 19.93 13.85 8.69
N VAL A 54 19.46 15.10 8.57
CA VAL A 54 20.26 16.31 8.86
C VAL A 54 20.59 16.38 10.35
N ARG A 55 19.59 16.19 11.22
CA ARG A 55 19.77 16.22 12.69
C ARG A 55 20.79 15.20 13.18
N HIS A 56 20.74 13.98 12.66
CA HIS A 56 21.63 12.89 13.08
C HIS A 56 22.86 12.73 12.17
N ARG A 57 23.09 13.65 11.22
CA ARG A 57 24.22 13.61 10.27
C ARG A 57 24.42 12.23 9.65
N VAL A 58 23.35 11.66 9.10
CA VAL A 58 23.39 10.33 8.48
C VAL A 58 24.19 10.39 7.18
N GLY A 59 25.26 9.61 7.08
CA GLY A 59 26.11 9.59 5.89
C GLY A 59 25.41 8.98 4.66
N ILE A 60 25.77 9.47 3.46
CA ILE A 60 25.16 9.06 2.19
C ILE A 60 25.18 7.53 1.96
N ALA A 61 26.23 6.84 2.41
CA ALA A 61 26.36 5.40 2.30
C ALA A 61 25.25 4.64 3.07
N LYS A 62 24.82 5.18 4.22
CA LYS A 62 23.71 4.58 5.00
C LYS A 62 22.36 4.85 4.35
N LEU A 63 22.20 6.00 3.70
CA LEU A 63 21.00 6.32 2.91
C LEU A 63 20.88 5.40 1.69
N LEU A 64 21.98 5.17 0.97
CA LEU A 64 21.99 4.21 -0.13
C LEU A 64 21.70 2.78 0.34
N LEU A 65 22.21 2.38 1.51
CA LEU A 65 21.88 1.09 2.12
C LEU A 65 20.38 0.99 2.47
N LEU A 66 19.79 2.08 3.00
CA LEU A 66 18.37 2.15 3.29
C LEU A 66 17.53 1.98 2.02
N ILE A 67 17.87 2.71 0.94
CA ILE A 67 17.22 2.60 -0.37
C ILE A 67 17.36 1.19 -0.93
N TYR A 68 18.54 0.59 -0.82
CA TYR A 68 18.77 -0.80 -1.24
C TYR A 68 17.82 -1.77 -0.52
N TYR A 69 17.56 -1.56 0.77
CA TYR A 69 16.61 -2.40 1.49
C TYR A 69 15.14 -2.12 1.15
N TYR A 70 14.77 -0.89 0.79
CA TYR A 70 13.43 -0.60 0.27
C TYR A 70 13.19 -1.07 -1.17
N LEU A 71 14.24 -1.41 -1.92
CA LEU A 71 14.15 -1.71 -3.35
C LEU A 71 13.09 -2.77 -3.72
N PRO A 72 12.95 -3.91 -3.01
CA PRO A 72 11.89 -4.88 -3.31
C PRO A 72 10.48 -4.31 -3.19
N TYR A 73 10.26 -3.39 -2.23
CA TYR A 73 8.99 -2.72 -2.03
C TYR A 73 8.70 -1.72 -3.16
N PHE A 74 9.68 -0.89 -3.53
CA PHE A 74 9.54 0.05 -4.64
C PHE A 74 9.32 -0.66 -5.97
N VAL A 75 10.02 -1.77 -6.22
CA VAL A 75 9.81 -2.57 -7.43
C VAL A 75 8.40 -3.15 -7.44
N SER A 76 7.92 -3.72 -6.33
CA SER A 76 6.55 -4.24 -6.24
C SER A 76 5.50 -3.18 -6.59
N MET A 77 5.61 -1.97 -6.03
CA MET A 77 4.71 -0.86 -6.35
C MET A 77 4.91 -0.24 -7.74
N GLY A 78 6.12 -0.34 -8.29
CA GLY A 78 6.49 0.24 -9.58
C GLY A 78 6.14 -0.63 -10.78
N ILE A 79 5.92 -1.94 -10.61
CA ILE A 79 5.56 -2.85 -11.72
C ILE A 79 4.29 -2.38 -12.45
N PRO A 80 3.17 -2.04 -11.79
CA PRO A 80 1.98 -1.48 -12.44
C PRO A 80 2.27 -0.18 -13.22
N VAL A 81 3.19 0.65 -12.72
CA VAL A 81 3.59 1.92 -13.37
C VAL A 81 4.38 1.64 -14.65
N GLY A 82 5.36 0.75 -14.56
CA GLY A 82 6.19 0.35 -15.69
C GLY A 82 5.36 -0.26 -16.82
N ILE A 83 4.43 -1.17 -16.51
CA ILE A 83 3.61 -1.81 -17.54
C ILE A 83 2.67 -0.81 -18.21
N LEU A 84 2.10 0.14 -17.45
CA LEU A 84 1.25 1.18 -18.00
C LEU A 84 2.01 2.11 -18.93
N LEU A 85 3.20 2.57 -18.51
CA LEU A 85 4.06 3.37 -19.38
C LEU A 85 4.40 2.62 -20.66
N SER A 86 4.69 1.32 -20.54
CA SER A 86 5.00 0.46 -21.68
C SER A 86 3.87 0.38 -22.69
N ILE A 87 2.62 0.24 -22.21
CA ILE A 87 1.42 0.26 -23.07
C ILE A 87 1.33 1.58 -23.83
N PHE A 88 1.34 2.72 -23.13
CA PHE A 88 1.16 4.02 -23.77
C PHE A 88 2.30 4.36 -24.72
N TRP A 89 3.53 4.01 -24.35
CA TRP A 89 4.70 4.22 -25.20
C TRP A 89 4.61 3.40 -26.50
N ILE A 90 4.26 2.12 -26.40
CA ILE A 90 4.16 1.23 -27.57
C ILE A 90 3.02 1.68 -28.47
N VAL A 91 1.82 1.91 -27.93
CA VAL A 91 0.69 2.35 -28.76
C VAL A 91 1.02 3.67 -29.45
N SER A 92 1.70 4.60 -28.76
CA SER A 92 2.16 5.84 -29.39
C SER A 92 3.18 5.60 -30.50
N GLN A 93 4.12 4.67 -30.29
CA GLN A 93 5.10 4.30 -31.30
C GLN A 93 4.44 3.65 -32.53
N LEU A 94 3.60 2.63 -32.33
CA LEU A 94 2.87 1.94 -33.40
C LEU A 94 1.96 2.89 -34.20
N SER A 95 1.40 3.91 -33.54
CA SER A 95 0.59 4.95 -34.20
C SER A 95 1.46 5.86 -35.09
N ASN A 96 2.62 6.29 -34.60
CA ASN A 96 3.56 7.14 -35.34
C ASN A 96 4.19 6.41 -36.53
N ASP A 97 4.58 5.15 -36.33
CA ASP A 97 5.21 4.32 -37.35
C ASP A 97 4.18 3.74 -38.35
N ARG A 98 2.90 4.11 -38.23
CA ARG A 98 1.75 3.62 -39.01
C ARG A 98 1.53 2.11 -38.96
N GLU A 99 2.15 1.41 -38.02
CA GLU A 99 2.00 -0.04 -37.83
C GLU A 99 0.57 -0.43 -37.41
N MET A 100 -0.12 0.44 -36.66
CA MET A 100 -1.54 0.23 -36.33
C MET A 100 -2.44 0.11 -37.57
N MET A 101 -2.18 0.95 -38.59
CA MET A 101 -2.91 0.90 -39.85
C MET A 101 -2.54 -0.36 -40.65
N ALA A 102 -1.25 -0.73 -40.66
CA ALA A 102 -0.80 -1.95 -41.32
C ALA A 102 -1.46 -3.20 -40.73
N PHE A 103 -1.61 -3.28 -39.40
CA PHE A 103 -2.34 -4.37 -38.75
C PHE A 103 -3.79 -4.47 -39.22
N GLN A 104 -4.50 -3.34 -39.28
CA GLN A 104 -5.90 -3.30 -39.72
C GLN A 104 -6.09 -3.72 -41.18
N VAL A 105 -5.19 -3.31 -42.09
CA VAL A 105 -5.22 -3.71 -43.50
C VAL A 105 -5.00 -5.21 -43.68
N HIS A 106 -4.28 -5.85 -42.76
CA HIS A 106 -4.10 -7.31 -42.71
C HIS A 106 -5.16 -8.03 -41.86
N GLY A 107 -6.26 -7.37 -41.50
CA GLY A 107 -7.37 -7.97 -40.76
C GLY A 107 -7.10 -8.20 -39.28
N ILE A 108 -5.99 -7.71 -38.73
CA ILE A 108 -5.66 -7.84 -37.31
C ILE A 108 -6.35 -6.69 -36.54
N SER A 109 -7.31 -7.05 -35.70
CA SER A 109 -7.97 -6.09 -34.81
C SER A 109 -6.98 -5.44 -33.83
N LEU A 110 -7.15 -4.14 -33.57
CA LEU A 110 -6.36 -3.43 -32.54
C LEU A 110 -6.62 -3.97 -31.13
N LYS A 111 -7.78 -4.61 -30.91
CA LYS A 111 -8.09 -5.31 -29.66
C LYS A 111 -7.14 -6.49 -29.40
N SER A 112 -6.54 -7.06 -30.44
CA SER A 112 -5.54 -8.13 -30.32
C SER A 112 -4.27 -7.68 -29.60
N LEU A 113 -4.02 -6.37 -29.48
CA LEU A 113 -2.92 -5.82 -28.67
C LEU A 113 -3.13 -6.07 -27.17
N LEU A 114 -4.35 -6.34 -26.71
CA LEU A 114 -4.60 -6.66 -25.30
C LEU A 114 -3.91 -7.96 -24.88
N LEU A 115 -3.92 -8.97 -25.75
CA LEU A 115 -3.44 -10.32 -25.44
C LEU A 115 -1.95 -10.38 -25.03
N PRO A 116 -0.99 -9.79 -25.77
CA PRO A 116 0.41 -9.80 -25.33
C PRO A 116 0.61 -9.12 -23.98
N PHE A 117 -0.03 -7.98 -23.74
CA PHE A 117 0.08 -7.29 -22.46
C PHE A 117 -0.60 -8.05 -21.31
N LEU A 118 -1.67 -8.79 -21.57
CA LEU A 118 -2.28 -9.69 -20.58
C LEU A 118 -1.34 -10.84 -20.19
N ILE A 119 -0.63 -11.43 -21.15
CA ILE A 119 0.37 -12.47 -20.86
C ILE A 119 1.52 -11.90 -20.02
N ILE A 120 2.03 -10.71 -20.40
CA ILE A 120 3.10 -10.02 -19.66
C ILE A 120 2.64 -9.69 -18.24
N SER A 121 1.45 -9.10 -18.09
CA SER A 121 0.92 -8.73 -16.77
C SER A 121 0.59 -9.93 -15.89
N LEU A 122 0.17 -11.06 -16.45
CA LEU A 122 -0.01 -12.29 -15.68
C LEU A 122 1.32 -12.76 -15.08
N PHE A 123 2.40 -12.74 -15.86
CA PHE A 123 3.74 -13.03 -15.39
C PHE A 123 4.22 -12.03 -14.34
N LEU A 124 4.05 -10.73 -14.59
CA LEU A 124 4.40 -9.66 -13.64
C LEU A 124 3.58 -9.71 -12.34
N SER A 125 2.33 -10.17 -12.39
CA SER A 125 1.48 -10.37 -11.21
C SER A 125 2.04 -11.46 -10.31
N GLY A 126 2.52 -12.57 -10.90
CA GLY A 126 3.25 -13.62 -10.17
C GLY A 126 4.53 -13.10 -9.50
N ILE A 127 5.30 -12.27 -10.21
CA ILE A 127 6.50 -11.60 -9.65
C ILE A 127 6.11 -10.67 -8.50
N THR A 128 5.05 -9.87 -8.67
CA THR A 128 4.57 -8.92 -7.65
C THR A 128 4.10 -9.64 -6.39
N TYR A 129 3.40 -10.78 -6.55
CA TYR A 129 3.03 -11.64 -5.45
C TYR A 129 4.25 -12.18 -4.69
N TYR A 130 5.23 -12.73 -5.42
CA TYR A 130 6.46 -13.25 -4.81
C TYR A 130 7.24 -12.15 -4.08
N LEU A 131 7.37 -10.98 -4.68
CA LEU A 131 7.99 -9.82 -4.04
C LEU A 131 7.25 -9.46 -2.76
N SER A 132 5.93 -9.31 -2.81
CA SER A 132 5.12 -8.82 -1.69
C SER A 132 5.01 -9.80 -0.52
N ASP A 133 5.01 -11.11 -0.78
CA ASP A 133 4.83 -12.12 0.27
C ASP A 133 6.14 -12.64 0.87
N TYR A 134 7.23 -12.65 0.09
CA TYR A 134 8.52 -13.21 0.53
C TYR A 134 9.63 -12.17 0.68
N LEU A 135 9.92 -11.39 -0.37
CA LEU A 135 11.07 -10.48 -0.38
C LEU A 135 10.83 -9.22 0.44
N VAL A 136 9.68 -8.57 0.26
CA VAL A 136 9.32 -7.33 0.96
C VAL A 136 9.33 -7.51 2.47
N PRO A 137 8.70 -8.55 3.07
CA PRO A 137 8.76 -8.75 4.51
C PRO A 137 10.20 -8.95 5.03
N ALA A 138 11.00 -9.77 4.33
CA ALA A 138 12.38 -10.07 4.73
C ALA A 138 13.30 -8.83 4.69
N TYR A 139 13.07 -7.93 3.74
CA TYR A 139 13.85 -6.70 3.59
C TYR A 139 13.32 -5.57 4.47
N ASN A 140 12.01 -5.50 4.73
CA ASN A 140 11.42 -4.51 5.64
C ASN A 140 11.92 -4.66 7.08
N THR A 141 12.20 -5.88 7.56
CA THR A 141 12.86 -6.05 8.87
C THR A 141 14.26 -5.42 8.88
N LYS A 142 15.01 -5.49 7.77
CA LYS A 142 16.33 -4.83 7.65
C LYS A 142 16.21 -3.31 7.53
N VAL A 143 15.15 -2.81 6.90
CA VAL A 143 14.83 -1.37 6.87
C VAL A 143 14.66 -0.85 8.30
N GLU A 144 13.85 -1.53 9.12
CA GLU A 144 13.59 -1.13 10.50
C GLU A 144 14.89 -1.16 11.35
N ASP A 145 15.72 -2.17 11.14
CA ASP A 145 17.06 -2.24 11.75
C ASP A 145 17.96 -1.05 11.37
N VAL A 146 17.92 -0.61 10.11
CA VAL A 146 18.73 0.52 9.64
C VAL A 146 18.18 1.85 10.16
N LEU A 147 16.86 2.03 10.12
CA LEU A 147 16.19 3.22 10.61
C LEU A 147 16.45 3.43 12.11
N SER A 148 16.26 2.39 12.92
CA SER A 148 16.50 2.45 14.36
C SER A 148 17.96 2.74 14.72
N LYS A 149 18.91 2.02 14.10
CA LYS A 149 20.35 2.14 14.41
C LYS A 149 20.97 3.44 13.92
N TYR A 150 20.65 3.88 12.69
CA TYR A 150 21.39 4.95 12.03
C TYR A 150 20.60 6.25 11.87
N VAL A 151 19.28 6.18 11.66
CA VAL A 151 18.46 7.36 11.35
C VAL A 151 17.87 7.96 12.63
N TYR A 152 17.17 7.17 13.43
CA TYR A 152 16.59 7.63 14.68
C TYR A 152 17.60 7.67 15.83
N ARG A 153 18.71 6.91 15.74
CA ARG A 153 19.73 6.75 16.80
C ARG A 153 19.13 6.49 18.20
N ARG A 154 17.97 5.83 18.23
CA ARG A 154 17.34 5.38 19.47
C ARG A 154 17.59 3.87 19.57
N PRO A 155 18.22 3.37 20.64
CA PRO A 155 18.28 1.95 20.86
C PRO A 155 16.85 1.40 21.03
N GLN A 156 16.39 0.61 20.05
CA GLN A 156 15.29 -0.38 20.13
C GLN A 156 14.08 -0.06 21.03
N THR A 157 13.43 1.11 20.87
CA THR A 157 12.36 1.53 21.80
C THR A 157 11.03 1.92 21.14
N PHE A 158 10.83 1.58 19.87
CA PHE A 158 9.46 1.58 19.32
C PHE A 158 8.83 0.20 19.50
N ILE A 159 8.27 -0.05 20.67
CA ILE A 159 7.28 -1.13 20.81
C ILE A 159 6.06 -0.65 20.03
N ALA A 160 5.92 -1.10 18.79
CA ALA A 160 4.77 -0.79 17.98
C ALA A 160 3.46 -1.12 18.73
N GLU A 161 2.53 -0.19 18.71
CA GLU A 161 1.18 -0.43 19.20
C GLU A 161 0.56 -1.59 18.39
N ASN A 162 -0.23 -2.45 19.03
CA ASN A 162 -0.77 -3.68 18.43
C ASN A 162 0.25 -4.80 18.10
N ILE A 163 1.35 -4.90 18.86
CA ILE A 163 2.26 -6.04 18.72
C ILE A 163 1.66 -7.29 19.34
N LEU A 164 1.69 -8.38 18.56
CA LEU A 164 1.58 -9.73 19.09
C LEU A 164 2.95 -10.35 19.00
N THR A 165 3.52 -10.75 20.13
CA THR A 165 4.74 -11.55 20.15
C THR A 165 4.45 -12.95 20.65
N LYS A 166 4.99 -13.94 19.95
CA LYS A 166 5.02 -15.33 20.40
C LYS A 166 6.14 -15.47 21.44
N LEU A 167 5.79 -15.75 22.70
CA LEU A 167 6.70 -15.86 23.85
C LEU A 167 7.34 -17.25 24.03
N GLY A 168 6.98 -18.21 23.18
CA GLY A 168 7.40 -19.61 23.24
C GLY A 168 6.56 -20.44 22.27
N GLU A 169 6.70 -21.77 22.22
CA GLU A 169 5.97 -22.60 21.22
C GLU A 169 4.45 -22.44 21.32
N ASN A 170 3.95 -22.21 22.53
CA ASN A 170 2.54 -22.31 22.89
C ASN A 170 1.97 -21.06 23.58
N GLN A 171 2.69 -19.92 23.57
CA GLN A 171 2.25 -18.70 24.26
C GLN A 171 2.34 -17.48 23.37
N TYR A 172 1.33 -16.62 23.44
CA TYR A 172 1.21 -15.39 22.67
C TYR A 172 0.93 -14.22 23.60
N PHE A 173 1.59 -13.09 23.37
CA PHE A 173 1.49 -11.87 24.16
C PHE A 173 1.13 -10.71 23.26
N TYR A 174 -0.03 -10.13 23.50
CA TYR A 174 -0.50 -8.96 22.80
C TYR A 174 -0.40 -7.74 23.69
N VAL A 175 0.11 -6.65 23.13
CA VAL A 175 0.13 -5.35 23.76
C VAL A 175 -0.53 -4.35 22.82
N LYS A 176 -1.59 -3.71 23.28
CA LYS A 176 -2.27 -2.69 22.49
C LYS A 176 -1.46 -1.40 22.46
N LYS A 177 -1.01 -0.92 23.62
CA LYS A 177 -0.28 0.36 23.74
C LYS A 177 0.87 0.23 24.73
N TYR A 178 2.00 0.86 24.39
CA TYR A 178 3.16 0.96 25.26
C TYR A 178 3.48 2.42 25.56
N ASP A 179 3.66 2.74 26.83
CA ASP A 179 4.15 4.04 27.29
C ASP A 179 5.64 3.91 27.65
N GLU A 180 6.48 4.46 26.78
CA GLU A 180 7.96 4.44 26.90
C GLU A 180 8.45 5.19 28.14
N LYS A 181 7.76 6.26 28.59
CA LYS A 181 8.21 7.07 29.73
C LYS A 181 8.07 6.36 31.07
N ASN A 182 7.03 5.54 31.18
CA ASN A 182 6.64 4.87 32.42
C ASN A 182 6.86 3.35 32.36
N GLU A 183 7.48 2.84 31.29
CA GLU A 183 7.63 1.41 30.96
C GLU A 183 6.34 0.60 31.18
N THR A 184 5.19 1.21 30.85
CA THR A 184 3.87 0.65 31.16
C THR A 184 3.21 0.13 29.89
N LEU A 185 2.72 -1.11 29.92
CA LEU A 185 1.94 -1.70 28.84
C LEU A 185 0.45 -1.58 29.19
N TRP A 186 -0.37 -1.18 28.22
CA TRP A 186 -1.81 -1.02 28.37
C TRP A 186 -2.58 -1.99 27.49
N ASP A 187 -3.71 -2.48 28.01
CA ASP A 187 -4.59 -3.47 27.36
C ASP A 187 -3.79 -4.66 26.83
N VAL A 188 -3.24 -5.45 27.75
CA VAL A 188 -2.40 -6.61 27.46
C VAL A 188 -3.24 -7.88 27.46
N VAL A 189 -2.97 -8.78 26.51
CA VAL A 189 -3.54 -10.11 26.50
C VAL A 189 -2.46 -11.18 26.34
N LEU A 190 -2.36 -12.07 27.32
CA LEU A 190 -1.57 -13.29 27.24
C LEU A 190 -2.48 -14.47 26.91
N PHE A 191 -2.12 -15.25 25.91
CA PHE A 191 -2.79 -16.50 25.59
C PHE A 191 -1.81 -17.65 25.66
N ARG A 192 -2.23 -18.75 26.27
CA ARG A 192 -1.46 -20.01 26.26
C ARG A 192 -2.33 -21.10 25.64
N TYR A 193 -1.81 -21.79 24.64
CA TYR A 193 -2.45 -22.95 24.01
C TYR A 193 -1.74 -24.23 24.45
N GLY A 194 -2.45 -25.34 24.63
CA GLY A 194 -1.85 -26.57 25.16
C GLY A 194 -2.90 -27.64 25.43
N LYS A 195 -2.78 -28.37 26.54
CA LYS A 195 -3.83 -29.29 27.00
C LYS A 195 -5.11 -28.55 27.42
N GLU A 196 -4.96 -27.32 27.91
CA GLU A 196 -6.04 -26.37 28.22
C GLU A 196 -5.69 -25.02 27.58
N GLU A 197 -6.67 -24.35 26.97
CA GLU A 197 -6.48 -22.99 26.45
C GLU A 197 -6.70 -22.00 27.61
N SER A 198 -5.78 -21.07 27.83
CA SER A 198 -5.95 -20.01 28.83
C SER A 198 -5.74 -18.62 28.23
N ILE A 199 -6.61 -17.68 28.60
CA ILE A 199 -6.57 -16.27 28.19
C ILE A 199 -6.45 -15.42 29.46
N ILE A 200 -5.40 -14.62 29.55
CA ILE A 200 -5.19 -13.63 30.60
C ILE A 200 -5.28 -12.25 29.98
N THR A 201 -6.26 -11.44 30.35
CA THR A 201 -6.37 -10.04 29.93
C THR A 201 -6.01 -9.13 31.09
N ALA A 202 -5.29 -8.04 30.87
CA ALA A 202 -5.00 -7.04 31.89
C ALA A 202 -5.05 -5.63 31.32
N LYS A 203 -5.57 -4.68 32.10
CA LYS A 203 -5.63 -3.27 31.68
C LYS A 203 -4.26 -2.62 31.68
N LYS A 204 -3.42 -2.97 32.65
CA LYS A 204 -2.11 -2.33 32.86
C LYS A 204 -1.08 -3.38 33.25
N VAL A 205 0.13 -3.31 32.70
CA VAL A 205 1.26 -4.14 33.10
C VAL A 205 2.46 -3.24 33.37
N VAL A 206 3.08 -3.42 34.54
CA VAL A 206 4.20 -2.60 35.01
C VAL A 206 5.34 -3.53 35.44
N LYS A 207 6.57 -3.10 35.19
CA LYS A 207 7.76 -3.78 35.69
C LYS A 207 8.11 -3.24 37.08
N GLU A 208 8.06 -4.09 38.09
CA GLU A 208 8.49 -3.77 39.46
C GLU A 208 9.58 -4.75 39.89
N LYS A 209 10.73 -4.24 40.38
CA LYS A 209 11.85 -5.07 40.88
C LYS A 209 12.31 -6.18 39.91
N GLY A 210 12.24 -5.91 38.60
CA GLY A 210 12.67 -6.85 37.56
C GLY A 210 11.64 -7.94 37.20
N LYS A 211 10.43 -7.89 37.76
CA LYS A 211 9.32 -8.77 37.43
C LYS A 211 8.14 -7.98 36.84
N TRP A 212 7.35 -8.62 35.99
CA TRP A 212 6.18 -7.99 35.39
C TRP A 212 4.94 -8.28 36.24
N TYR A 213 4.14 -7.24 36.49
CA TYR A 213 2.89 -7.35 37.23
C TYR A 213 1.74 -6.88 36.36
N LEU A 214 0.77 -7.77 36.15
CA LEU A 214 -0.52 -7.48 35.53
C LEU A 214 -1.45 -6.87 36.57
N TYR A 215 -2.13 -5.79 36.22
CA TYR A 215 -3.10 -5.11 37.04
C TYR A 215 -4.48 -5.12 36.39
N ASP A 216 -5.51 -5.28 37.25
CA ASP A 216 -6.94 -5.26 36.87
C ASP A 216 -7.26 -6.16 35.69
N GLY A 217 -6.99 -7.45 35.85
CA GLY A 217 -7.12 -8.42 34.79
C GLY A 217 -8.13 -9.54 35.07
N LYS A 218 -8.36 -10.33 34.03
CA LYS A 218 -9.20 -11.52 34.05
C LYS A 218 -8.43 -12.70 33.50
N TYR A 219 -8.64 -13.86 34.10
CA TYR A 219 -8.04 -15.11 33.75
C TYR A 219 -9.14 -16.11 33.39
N TYR A 220 -9.09 -16.60 32.16
CA TYR A 220 -10.02 -17.56 31.63
C TYR A 220 -9.27 -18.84 31.27
N THR A 221 -9.82 -20.00 31.64
CA THR A 221 -9.40 -21.30 31.10
C THR A 221 -10.57 -21.94 30.37
N VAL A 222 -10.32 -22.49 29.19
CA VAL A 222 -11.28 -23.19 28.36
C VAL A 222 -10.82 -24.64 28.18
N ASP A 223 -11.74 -25.58 28.39
CA ASP A 223 -11.50 -27.01 28.14
C ASP A 223 -11.49 -27.32 26.63
N LYS A 224 -11.07 -28.52 26.25
CA LYS A 224 -11.00 -28.97 24.84
C LYS A 224 -12.34 -28.91 24.12
N ASP A 225 -13.44 -29.01 24.87
CA ASP A 225 -14.81 -28.96 24.35
C ASP A 225 -15.37 -27.52 24.26
N GLY A 226 -14.56 -26.49 24.57
CA GLY A 226 -14.96 -25.08 24.49
C GLY A 226 -15.70 -24.55 25.71
N PHE A 227 -15.87 -25.37 26.76
CA PHE A 227 -16.51 -24.95 28.01
C PHE A 227 -15.55 -24.15 28.90
N LEU A 228 -16.07 -23.07 29.47
CA LEU A 228 -15.32 -22.19 30.36
C LEU A 228 -15.13 -22.88 31.72
N LYS A 229 -13.89 -23.18 32.07
CA LYS A 229 -13.50 -23.96 33.25
C LYS A 229 -13.18 -23.07 34.45
N ILE A 230 -12.58 -21.91 34.19
CA ILE A 230 -12.20 -20.92 35.20
C ILE A 230 -12.52 -19.53 34.65
N ASP A 231 -13.22 -18.71 35.45
CA ASP A 231 -13.34 -17.25 35.29
C ASP A 231 -12.87 -16.61 36.59
N ALA A 232 -11.66 -16.07 36.60
CA ALA A 232 -11.09 -15.42 37.78
C ALA A 232 -10.72 -13.98 37.45
N ARG A 233 -11.05 -13.05 38.36
CA ARG A 233 -10.63 -11.66 38.30
C ARG A 233 -9.53 -11.42 39.32
N PHE A 234 -8.48 -10.71 38.92
CA PHE A 234 -7.37 -10.39 39.80
C PHE A 234 -7.06 -8.89 39.76
N SER A 235 -6.69 -8.33 40.92
CA SER A 235 -6.25 -6.93 41.02
C SER A 235 -4.76 -6.79 40.69
N LYS A 236 -3.94 -7.76 41.13
CA LYS A 236 -2.50 -7.84 40.84
C LYS A 236 -2.11 -9.31 40.63
N MET A 237 -1.45 -9.61 39.53
CA MET A 237 -0.92 -10.95 39.23
C MET A 237 0.52 -10.83 38.73
N GLU A 238 1.40 -11.65 39.27
CA GLU A 238 2.79 -11.73 38.79
C GLU A 238 2.84 -12.52 37.48
N LEU A 239 3.49 -11.93 36.48
CA LEU A 239 3.77 -12.56 35.20
C LEU A 239 5.11 -13.29 35.30
N ASP A 240 5.04 -14.60 35.47
CA ASP A 240 6.20 -15.48 35.39
C ASP A 240 6.51 -15.76 33.91
N ILE A 241 7.10 -14.77 33.24
CA ILE A 241 7.72 -14.95 31.93
C ILE A 241 9.21 -14.77 32.15
N GLU A 242 9.98 -15.79 31.77
CA GLU A 242 11.44 -15.74 31.73
C GLU A 242 11.92 -14.44 31.06
N LYS A 243 13.12 -13.98 31.44
CA LYS A 243 13.72 -12.65 31.15
C LYS A 243 13.66 -12.12 29.70
N ASP A 244 13.13 -12.89 28.76
CA ASP A 244 12.95 -12.57 27.35
C ASP A 244 11.71 -11.75 26.98
N LEU A 245 10.75 -11.46 27.88
CA LEU A 245 9.58 -10.61 27.52
C LEU A 245 10.02 -9.29 26.87
N GLU A 246 11.11 -8.72 27.36
CA GLU A 246 11.69 -7.49 26.83
C GLU A 246 12.30 -7.69 25.43
N ASN A 247 12.97 -8.82 25.18
CA ASN A 247 13.49 -9.18 23.85
C ASN A 247 12.34 -9.47 22.86
N TYR A 248 11.28 -10.13 23.32
CA TYR A 248 10.08 -10.41 22.53
C TYR A 248 9.29 -9.14 22.18
N LEU A 249 9.16 -8.20 23.12
CA LEU A 249 8.55 -6.90 22.84
C LEU A 249 9.41 -6.04 21.90
N ARG A 250 10.75 -6.16 22.01
CA ARG A 250 11.72 -5.52 21.09
C ARG A 250 11.71 -6.12 19.67
N LEU A 251 11.17 -7.33 19.49
CA LEU A 251 11.10 -8.05 18.20
C LEU A 251 9.72 -7.99 17.53
N GLY A 252 8.80 -7.15 18.03
CA GLY A 252 7.47 -7.04 17.48
C GLY A 252 7.45 -6.50 16.06
N LYS A 253 7.37 -7.41 15.08
CA LYS A 253 7.28 -7.06 13.67
C LYS A 253 6.03 -6.23 13.38
N SER A 254 6.18 -5.17 12.59
CA SER A 254 5.05 -4.50 11.94
C SER A 254 4.33 -5.46 10.99
N PRO A 255 3.01 -5.31 10.72
CA PRO A 255 2.33 -6.11 9.69
C PRO A 255 3.03 -6.09 8.31
N ARG A 256 3.80 -5.04 8.01
CA ARG A 256 4.61 -4.93 6.77
C ARG A 256 5.87 -5.80 6.76
N GLU A 257 6.31 -6.30 7.91
CA GLU A 257 7.49 -7.18 8.07
C GLU A 257 7.11 -8.66 8.20
N MET A 258 5.82 -8.95 8.31
CA MET A 258 5.30 -10.31 8.44
C MET A 258 5.05 -10.94 7.07
N LYS A 259 5.24 -12.25 6.95
CA LYS A 259 4.77 -13.00 5.76
C LYS A 259 3.25 -13.16 5.78
N GLY A 260 2.61 -13.43 4.65
CA GLY A 260 1.16 -13.61 4.58
C GLY A 260 0.66 -14.75 5.47
N SER A 261 1.45 -15.83 5.62
CA SER A 261 1.16 -16.92 6.56
C SER A 261 1.18 -16.45 8.03
N GLU A 262 2.18 -15.66 8.42
CA GLU A 262 2.31 -15.09 9.76
C GLU A 262 1.14 -14.15 10.08
N ILE A 263 0.71 -13.32 9.11
CA ILE A 263 -0.47 -12.46 9.26
C ILE A 263 -1.74 -13.27 9.46
N ARG A 264 -1.94 -14.36 8.68
CA ARG A 264 -3.10 -15.24 8.83
C ARG A 264 -3.17 -15.87 10.22
N SER A 265 -2.04 -16.39 10.72
CA SER A 265 -1.95 -16.91 12.09
C SER A 265 -2.27 -15.84 13.13
N LYS A 266 -1.78 -14.61 12.94
CA LYS A 266 -2.05 -13.46 13.82
C LYS A 266 -3.53 -13.03 13.79
N ILE A 267 -4.20 -13.07 12.64
CA ILE A 267 -5.64 -12.79 12.50
C ILE A 267 -6.46 -13.83 13.27
N ILE A 268 -6.17 -15.13 13.09
CA ILE A 268 -6.88 -16.21 13.80
C ILE A 268 -6.75 -16.01 15.31
N PHE A 269 -5.55 -15.69 15.76
CA PHE A 269 -5.26 -15.40 17.15
C PHE A 269 -6.05 -14.19 17.69
N PHE A 270 -5.93 -13.02 17.05
CA PHE A 270 -6.64 -11.82 17.48
C PHE A 270 -8.16 -11.99 17.47
N LYS A 271 -8.70 -12.76 16.51
CA LYS A 271 -10.12 -13.08 16.47
C LYS A 271 -10.55 -13.92 17.68
N LYS A 272 -9.75 -14.89 18.12
CA LYS A 272 -10.03 -15.69 19.34
C LYS A 272 -10.04 -14.83 20.60
N VAL A 273 -9.17 -13.82 20.64
CA VAL A 273 -8.96 -12.96 21.82
C VAL A 273 -9.90 -11.74 21.83
N GLY A 274 -10.66 -11.49 20.76
CA GLY A 274 -11.55 -10.33 20.65
C GLY A 274 -10.83 -9.01 20.36
N ILE A 275 -9.59 -9.07 19.87
CA ILE A 275 -8.81 -7.90 19.44
C ILE A 275 -9.22 -7.50 18.02
N ASP A 276 -9.13 -6.21 17.70
CA ASP A 276 -9.41 -5.73 16.36
C ASP A 276 -8.44 -6.34 15.33
N THR A 277 -9.00 -7.05 14.36
CA THR A 277 -8.29 -7.70 13.26
C THR A 277 -8.32 -6.89 11.96
N ALA A 278 -9.08 -5.79 11.89
CA ALA A 278 -9.29 -5.03 10.67
C ALA A 278 -7.97 -4.58 10.01
N PRO A 279 -6.98 -4.04 10.74
CA PRO A 279 -5.71 -3.64 10.12
C PRO A 279 -4.94 -4.80 9.48
N LEU A 280 -4.98 -5.98 10.10
CA LEU A 280 -4.28 -7.18 9.61
C LEU A 280 -5.00 -7.81 8.41
N ILE A 281 -6.33 -7.82 8.45
CA ILE A 281 -7.16 -8.30 7.35
C ILE A 281 -6.94 -7.45 6.09
N VAL A 282 -6.98 -6.13 6.24
CA VAL A 282 -6.71 -5.19 5.14
C VAL A 282 -5.31 -5.39 4.59
N GLU A 283 -4.31 -5.51 5.46
CA GLU A 283 -2.92 -5.73 5.03
C GLU A 283 -2.80 -7.02 4.21
N LEU A 284 -3.40 -8.13 4.68
CA LEU A 284 -3.38 -9.41 3.97
C LEU A 284 -4.04 -9.31 2.60
N TYR A 285 -5.25 -8.75 2.52
CA TYR A 285 -5.98 -8.65 1.25
C TYR A 285 -5.36 -7.63 0.29
N SER A 286 -4.75 -6.55 0.80
CA SER A 286 -4.02 -5.59 -0.03
C SER A 286 -2.85 -6.22 -0.76
N ARG A 287 -2.19 -7.24 -0.20
CA ARG A 287 -1.11 -7.98 -0.90
C ARG A 287 -1.65 -8.73 -2.11
N TYR A 288 -2.81 -9.36 -1.98
CA TYR A 288 -3.45 -10.05 -3.08
C TYR A 288 -3.96 -9.08 -4.15
N ALA A 289 -4.58 -7.97 -3.74
CA ALA A 289 -5.03 -6.90 -4.65
C ALA A 289 -3.85 -6.30 -5.42
N ASN A 290 -2.78 -5.89 -4.72
CA ASN A 290 -1.57 -5.34 -5.34
C ASN A 290 -0.91 -6.32 -6.31
N ALA A 291 -0.93 -7.63 -6.01
CA ALA A 291 -0.43 -8.65 -6.91
C ALA A 291 -1.23 -8.73 -8.22
N LEU A 292 -2.55 -8.47 -8.19
CA LEU A 292 -3.40 -8.42 -9.38
C LEU A 292 -3.32 -7.07 -10.12
N GLY A 293 -2.78 -6.04 -9.48
CA GLY A 293 -2.69 -4.69 -10.05
C GLY A 293 -2.13 -4.60 -11.47
N PRO A 294 -1.05 -5.32 -11.85
CA PRO A 294 -0.55 -5.29 -13.22
C PRO A 294 -1.59 -5.75 -14.27
N LEU A 295 -2.42 -6.75 -13.94
CA LEU A 295 -3.49 -7.24 -14.81
C LEU A 295 -4.59 -6.18 -14.96
N ILE A 296 -5.03 -5.59 -13.84
CA ILE A 296 -6.08 -4.57 -13.83
C ILE A 296 -5.65 -3.35 -14.64
N ILE A 297 -4.41 -2.92 -14.46
CA ILE A 297 -3.84 -1.78 -15.17
C ILE A 297 -3.72 -2.05 -16.67
N VAL A 298 -3.39 -3.27 -17.12
CA VAL A 298 -3.41 -3.61 -18.55
C VAL A 298 -4.82 -3.52 -19.13
N LEU A 299 -5.81 -4.03 -18.38
CA LEU A 299 -7.22 -4.04 -18.79
C LEU A 299 -7.80 -2.64 -19.00
N VAL A 300 -7.33 -1.66 -18.22
CA VAL A 300 -7.70 -0.25 -18.41
C VAL A 300 -6.79 0.45 -19.41
N GLY A 301 -5.48 0.23 -19.31
CA GLY A 301 -4.46 0.94 -20.06
C GLY A 301 -4.57 0.72 -21.57
N ILE A 302 -4.80 -0.52 -22.02
CA ILE A 302 -4.89 -0.81 -23.47
C ILE A 302 -6.08 -0.09 -24.11
N PRO A 303 -7.35 -0.29 -23.66
CA PRO A 303 -8.48 0.42 -24.22
C PRO A 303 -8.32 1.93 -24.16
N LEU A 304 -7.86 2.47 -23.02
CA LEU A 304 -7.67 3.90 -22.85
C LEU A 304 -6.65 4.45 -23.87
N SER A 305 -5.53 3.75 -24.04
CA SER A 305 -4.50 4.14 -25.00
C SER A 305 -5.00 4.17 -26.44
N LEU A 306 -5.80 3.18 -26.82
CA LEU A 306 -6.36 3.06 -28.17
C LEU A 306 -7.43 4.14 -28.41
N LEU A 307 -8.25 4.47 -27.41
CA LEU A 307 -9.27 5.52 -27.49
C LEU A 307 -8.66 6.91 -27.72
N PHE A 308 -7.58 7.23 -27.02
CA PHE A 308 -6.95 8.55 -27.14
C PHE A 308 -6.02 8.67 -28.35
N ASN A 309 -5.54 7.55 -28.90
CA ASN A 309 -4.61 7.50 -30.02
C ASN A 309 -3.45 8.50 -29.87
N PHE A 310 -2.68 8.37 -28.78
CA PHE A 310 -1.63 9.31 -28.40
C PHE A 310 -0.52 9.39 -29.48
N LYS A 311 -0.54 10.45 -30.29
CA LYS A 311 0.52 10.68 -31.30
C LYS A 311 1.87 11.03 -30.69
N SER A 312 1.93 11.60 -29.49
CA SER A 312 3.22 11.89 -28.84
C SER A 312 3.49 10.95 -27.67
N LYS A 313 4.76 10.53 -27.52
CA LYS A 313 5.21 9.74 -26.36
C LYS A 313 5.01 10.47 -25.02
N SER A 314 5.12 11.80 -25.01
CA SER A 314 4.95 12.63 -23.80
C SER A 314 3.55 12.54 -23.20
N TRP A 315 2.50 12.54 -24.04
CA TRP A 315 1.13 12.31 -23.59
C TRP A 315 0.99 10.96 -22.87
N GLY A 316 1.70 9.92 -23.31
CA GLY A 316 1.76 8.65 -22.61
C GLY A 316 2.27 8.78 -21.18
N VAL A 317 3.40 9.47 -20.97
CA VAL A 317 3.98 9.67 -19.63
C VAL A 317 3.00 10.39 -18.69
N ILE A 318 2.36 11.45 -19.16
CA ILE A 318 1.40 12.24 -18.36
C ILE A 318 0.21 11.37 -17.92
N PHE A 319 -0.39 10.65 -18.86
CA PHE A 319 -1.52 9.78 -18.55
C PHE A 319 -1.13 8.60 -17.67
N THR A 320 0.09 8.06 -17.80
CA THR A 320 0.61 7.06 -16.86
C THR A 320 0.60 7.61 -15.45
N PHE A 321 1.18 8.80 -15.24
CA PHE A 321 1.23 9.41 -13.92
C PHE A 321 -0.17 9.61 -13.32
N ILE A 322 -1.09 10.21 -14.09
CA ILE A 322 -2.44 10.48 -13.58
C ILE A 322 -3.18 9.19 -13.22
N LEU A 323 -3.15 8.19 -14.10
CA LEU A 323 -3.88 6.94 -13.87
C LEU A 323 -3.26 6.12 -12.73
N VAL A 324 -1.93 6.15 -12.57
CA VAL A 324 -1.25 5.54 -11.43
C VAL A 324 -1.62 6.23 -10.12
N VAL A 325 -1.63 7.56 -10.08
CA VAL A 325 -2.05 8.31 -8.88
C VAL A 325 -3.51 7.99 -8.54
N LEU A 326 -4.41 7.93 -9.53
CA LEU A 326 -5.81 7.56 -9.30
C LEU A 326 -5.94 6.13 -8.76
N TYR A 327 -5.27 5.16 -9.38
CA TYR A 327 -5.33 3.76 -8.97
C TYR A 327 -4.69 3.51 -7.60
N GLN A 328 -3.43 3.92 -7.41
CA GLN A 328 -2.73 3.69 -6.14
C GLN A 328 -3.25 4.59 -5.02
N GLY A 329 -3.61 5.83 -5.32
CA GLY A 329 -4.19 6.77 -4.36
C GLY A 329 -5.54 6.31 -3.84
N SER A 330 -6.43 5.85 -4.73
CA SER A 330 -7.72 5.27 -4.30
C SER A 330 -7.52 3.99 -3.49
N SER A 331 -6.57 3.12 -3.87
CA SER A 331 -6.21 1.93 -3.09
C SER A 331 -5.70 2.26 -1.69
N ALA A 332 -4.78 3.22 -1.56
CA ALA A 332 -4.27 3.67 -0.27
C ALA A 332 -5.40 4.25 0.61
N TRP A 333 -6.26 5.10 0.05
CA TRP A 333 -7.34 5.74 0.78
C TRP A 333 -8.40 4.74 1.26
N LEU A 334 -8.84 3.84 0.37
CA LEU A 334 -9.83 2.81 0.70
C LEU A 334 -9.28 1.80 1.71
N CYS A 335 -8.00 1.39 1.58
CA CYS A 335 -7.34 0.58 2.59
C CYS A 335 -7.34 1.28 3.96
N ALA A 336 -7.02 2.58 4.02
CA ALA A 336 -7.06 3.34 5.28
C ALA A 336 -8.46 3.34 5.91
N MET A 337 -9.50 3.58 5.11
CA MET A 337 -10.90 3.49 5.57
C MET A 337 -11.28 2.09 6.06
N GLY A 338 -10.76 1.04 5.41
CA GLY A 338 -10.94 -0.35 5.85
C GLY A 338 -10.24 -0.66 7.18
N LYS A 339 -9.06 -0.08 7.43
CA LYS A 339 -8.33 -0.24 8.71
C LYS A 339 -9.11 0.38 9.88
N GLU A 340 -9.80 1.48 9.63
CA GLU A 340 -10.68 2.17 10.59
C GLU A 340 -12.12 1.63 10.65
N ARG A 341 -12.41 0.52 9.96
CA ARG A 341 -13.76 -0.11 9.88
C ARG A 341 -14.88 0.78 9.32
N LEU A 342 -14.54 1.86 8.61
CA LEU A 342 -15.53 2.68 7.88
C LEU A 342 -16.13 1.90 6.71
N ILE A 343 -15.34 1.00 6.14
CA ILE A 343 -15.73 0.06 5.08
C ILE A 343 -15.37 -1.34 5.57
N SER A 344 -16.07 -2.37 5.06
CA SER A 344 -15.73 -3.77 5.32
C SER A 344 -14.22 -4.03 5.08
N PRO A 345 -13.45 -4.45 6.11
CA PRO A 345 -12.00 -4.69 5.99
C PRO A 345 -11.65 -5.74 4.93
N ASN A 346 -12.58 -6.66 4.66
CA ASN A 346 -12.41 -7.71 3.66
C ASN A 346 -12.49 -7.17 2.23
N LEU A 347 -13.32 -6.14 2.00
CA LEU A 347 -13.62 -5.61 0.67
C LEU A 347 -12.78 -4.38 0.34
N ALA A 348 -12.39 -3.60 1.34
CA ALA A 348 -11.71 -2.32 1.14
C ALA A 348 -10.51 -2.38 0.16
N PRO A 349 -9.62 -3.39 0.23
CA PRO A 349 -8.51 -3.49 -0.73
C PRO A 349 -8.93 -3.89 -2.15
N TRP A 350 -10.09 -4.52 -2.33
CA TRP A 350 -10.56 -5.03 -3.63
C TRP A 350 -11.40 -4.01 -4.39
N ILE A 351 -11.94 -2.99 -3.72
CA ILE A 351 -12.79 -1.98 -4.35
C ILE A 351 -12.08 -1.28 -5.54
N PRO A 352 -10.82 -0.79 -5.42
CA PRO A 352 -10.11 -0.19 -6.55
C PRO A 352 -10.01 -1.17 -7.72
N ASP A 353 -9.60 -2.40 -7.46
CA ASP A 353 -9.43 -3.43 -8.49
C ASP A 353 -10.74 -3.72 -9.22
N ILE A 354 -11.84 -3.83 -8.48
CA ILE A 354 -13.18 -4.07 -9.05
C ILE A 354 -13.60 -2.88 -9.91
N VAL A 355 -13.49 -1.65 -9.41
CA VAL A 355 -13.89 -0.43 -10.12
C VAL A 355 -13.06 -0.26 -11.40
N PHE A 356 -11.74 -0.38 -11.31
CA PHE A 356 -10.86 -0.25 -12.46
C PHE A 356 -11.08 -1.40 -13.45
N SER A 357 -11.28 -2.63 -13.00
CA SER A 357 -11.59 -3.77 -13.88
C SER A 357 -12.89 -3.57 -14.66
N ILE A 358 -13.96 -3.16 -13.98
CA ILE A 358 -15.25 -2.86 -14.62
C ILE A 358 -15.07 -1.73 -15.63
N SER A 359 -14.38 -0.65 -15.25
CA SER A 359 -14.11 0.46 -16.17
C SER A 359 -13.31 0.02 -17.39
N GLY A 360 -12.28 -0.82 -17.23
CA GLY A 360 -11.46 -1.33 -18.31
C GLY A 360 -12.24 -2.24 -19.27
N LEU A 361 -13.08 -3.12 -18.72
CA LEU A 361 -13.99 -3.96 -19.53
C LEU A 361 -14.99 -3.12 -20.31
N LEU A 362 -15.62 -2.13 -19.68
CA LEU A 362 -16.54 -1.22 -20.35
C LEU A 362 -15.83 -0.47 -21.49
N LEU A 363 -14.64 0.10 -21.22
CA LEU A 363 -13.85 0.78 -22.26
C LEU A 363 -13.47 -0.17 -23.40
N PHE A 364 -13.09 -1.41 -23.10
CA PHE A 364 -12.74 -2.41 -24.11
C PHE A 364 -13.91 -2.78 -25.03
N ILE A 365 -15.11 -2.94 -24.45
CA ILE A 365 -16.33 -3.21 -25.23
C ILE A 365 -16.65 -2.00 -26.13
N LEU A 366 -16.53 -0.79 -25.59
CA LEU A 366 -16.88 0.45 -26.27
C LEU A 366 -15.92 0.86 -27.40
N LEU A 367 -14.73 0.25 -27.51
CA LEU A 367 -13.73 0.55 -28.54
C LEU A 367 -14.28 0.54 -29.98
N ASP A 368 -15.23 -0.35 -30.28
CA ASP A 368 -15.80 -0.50 -31.63
C ASP A 368 -17.12 0.28 -31.82
N THR A 369 -17.61 0.96 -30.78
CA THR A 369 -18.89 1.69 -30.80
C THR A 369 -18.67 3.17 -31.07
N THR A 370 -19.61 3.84 -31.75
CA THR A 370 -19.61 5.30 -31.97
C THR A 370 -19.52 6.11 -30.66
N SER A 371 -19.94 5.53 -29.53
CA SER A 371 -19.80 6.07 -28.18
C SER A 371 -18.35 6.35 -27.75
N ALA A 372 -17.36 5.69 -28.37
CA ALA A 372 -15.93 5.95 -28.12
C ALA A 372 -15.57 7.43 -28.33
N TYR A 373 -16.15 8.08 -29.35
CA TYR A 373 -15.91 9.49 -29.63
C TYR A 373 -16.43 10.41 -28.51
N ARG A 374 -17.66 10.17 -28.03
CA ARG A 374 -18.26 10.95 -26.95
C ARG A 374 -17.50 10.80 -25.62
N ILE A 375 -17.03 9.59 -25.32
CA ILE A 375 -16.24 9.32 -24.10
C ILE A 375 -14.87 9.98 -24.17
N ARG A 376 -14.19 9.90 -25.34
CA ARG A 376 -12.92 10.60 -25.56
C ARG A 376 -13.09 12.10 -25.32
N GLU A 377 -14.17 12.70 -25.81
CA GLU A 377 -14.48 14.12 -25.60
C GLU A 377 -14.68 14.43 -24.10
N ILE A 378 -15.51 13.66 -23.40
CA ILE A 378 -15.75 13.83 -21.96
C ILE A 378 -14.46 13.72 -21.16
N LEU A 379 -13.68 12.66 -21.39
CA LEU A 379 -12.43 12.45 -20.67
C LEU A 379 -11.42 13.57 -20.97
N SER A 380 -11.27 13.98 -22.24
CA SER A 380 -10.37 15.08 -22.58
C SER A 380 -10.73 16.39 -21.88
N LYS A 381 -12.04 16.71 -21.79
CA LYS A 381 -12.54 17.87 -21.04
C LYS A 381 -12.31 17.72 -19.53
N PHE A 382 -12.52 16.52 -18.99
CA PHE A 382 -12.26 16.21 -17.58
C PHE A 382 -10.78 16.38 -17.21
N PHE A 383 -9.85 15.91 -18.04
CA PHE A 383 -8.42 16.09 -17.78
C PHE A 383 -8.01 17.56 -17.85
N ILE A 384 -8.52 18.33 -18.82
CA ILE A 384 -8.28 19.79 -18.88
C ILE A 384 -8.82 20.47 -17.62
N PHE A 385 -10.04 20.11 -17.20
CA PHE A 385 -10.67 20.61 -15.98
C PHE A 385 -9.86 20.26 -14.72
N LEU A 386 -9.37 19.02 -14.61
CA LEU A 386 -8.53 18.57 -13.49
C LEU A 386 -7.22 19.36 -13.43
N VAL A 387 -6.54 19.57 -14.57
CA VAL A 387 -5.29 20.35 -14.65
C VAL A 387 -5.51 21.81 -14.26
N ILE A 388 -6.69 22.37 -14.54
CA ILE A 388 -7.05 23.74 -14.13
C ILE A 388 -7.38 23.80 -12.63
N ILE A 389 -8.07 22.80 -12.08
CA ILE A 389 -8.51 22.81 -10.68
C ILE A 389 -7.41 22.44 -9.69
N LEU A 390 -6.52 21.50 -10.03
CA LEU A 390 -5.44 21.07 -9.15
C LEU A 390 -4.57 22.22 -8.60
N PRO A 391 -4.13 23.21 -9.42
CA PRO A 391 -3.41 24.37 -8.91
C PRO A 391 -4.32 25.36 -8.20
N VAL A 392 -5.61 25.43 -8.56
CA VAL A 392 -6.58 26.35 -7.94
C VAL A 392 -6.88 25.95 -6.49
N THR A 393 -6.95 24.65 -6.17
CA THR A 393 -7.16 24.20 -4.78
C THR A 393 -5.94 24.39 -3.88
N LEU A 394 -4.73 24.45 -4.45
CA LEU A 394 -3.49 24.76 -3.72
C LEU A 394 -3.34 26.26 -3.41
N GLY A 395 -4.10 27.13 -4.08
CA GLY A 395 -4.04 28.59 -3.92
C GLY A 395 -4.94 29.16 -2.81
N PHE A 396 -5.84 28.37 -2.22
CA PHE A 396 -6.76 28.84 -1.17
C PHE A 396 -6.23 28.59 0.25
N SER A 397 -5.03 29.09 0.53
CA SER A 397 -4.65 29.44 1.90
C SER A 397 -5.03 30.90 2.08
N THR A 398 -6.25 31.18 2.53
CA THR A 398 -6.62 32.57 2.87
C THR A 398 -5.73 33.04 4.03
N GLU A 399 -4.98 34.11 3.81
CA GLU A 399 -4.19 34.73 4.88
C GLU A 399 -5.14 35.22 5.98
N VAL A 400 -5.04 34.62 7.17
CA VAL A 400 -5.77 35.07 8.35
C VAL A 400 -4.87 36.04 9.10
N THR A 401 -5.28 37.31 9.18
CA THR A 401 -4.55 38.32 9.95
C THR A 401 -5.20 38.44 11.32
N ILE A 402 -4.46 38.13 12.38
CA ILE A 402 -4.91 38.23 13.76
C ILE A 402 -4.21 39.44 14.39
N THR A 403 -4.99 40.46 14.76
CA THR A 403 -4.53 41.63 15.52
C THR A 403 -4.89 41.43 17.00
N ALA A 404 -3.94 41.66 17.90
CA ALA A 404 -4.18 41.59 19.34
C ALA A 404 -3.28 42.56 20.11
N ASP A 405 -3.77 43.06 21.25
CA ASP A 405 -3.01 43.97 22.12
C ASP A 405 -1.72 43.32 22.68
N HIS A 406 -1.79 42.01 22.97
CA HIS A 406 -0.66 41.26 23.48
C HIS A 406 -0.55 39.90 22.77
N VAL A 407 0.64 39.63 22.22
CA VAL A 407 0.98 38.37 21.55
C VAL A 407 2.16 37.72 22.26
N MET A 408 1.94 36.57 22.89
CA MET A 408 2.99 35.81 23.57
C MET A 408 3.17 34.43 22.94
N LYS A 409 4.40 34.11 22.54
CA LYS A 409 4.75 32.78 21.98
C LYS A 409 5.31 31.87 23.08
N TYR A 410 4.59 30.79 23.39
CA TYR A 410 5.01 29.73 24.29
C TYR A 410 5.28 28.44 23.53
N ARG A 411 6.57 28.13 23.29
CA ARG A 411 7.03 26.95 22.54
C ARG A 411 6.33 26.85 21.18
N ASP A 412 5.30 26.02 21.09
CA ASP A 412 4.55 25.70 19.87
C ASP A 412 3.18 26.41 19.79
N LYS A 413 2.89 27.32 20.73
CA LYS A 413 1.63 28.08 20.77
C LYS A 413 1.87 29.57 20.73
N VAL A 414 1.01 30.28 20.01
CA VAL A 414 0.90 31.74 20.07
C VAL A 414 -0.38 32.06 20.84
N VAL A 415 -0.24 32.78 21.94
CA VAL A 415 -1.34 33.19 22.82
C VAL A 415 -1.59 34.67 22.57
N PHE A 416 -2.81 34.99 22.17
CA PHE A 416 -3.29 36.35 21.96
C PHE A 416 -4.16 36.73 23.17
N SER A 417 -3.97 37.92 23.75
CA SER A 417 -4.74 38.40 24.91
C SER A 417 -5.02 39.90 24.81
N GLY A 418 -6.14 40.35 25.36
CA GLY A 418 -6.67 41.71 25.18
C GLY A 418 -7.84 41.70 24.18
N ASN A 419 -8.01 42.78 23.44
CA ASN A 419 -8.87 42.79 22.26
C ASN A 419 -8.19 42.00 21.15
N VAL A 420 -8.86 40.96 20.65
CA VAL A 420 -8.37 40.13 19.54
C VAL A 420 -9.34 40.28 18.39
N GLU A 421 -8.89 40.88 17.29
CA GLU A 421 -9.64 40.99 16.04
C GLU A 421 -9.05 40.03 15.02
N VAL A 422 -9.93 39.26 14.37
CA VAL A 422 -9.54 38.28 13.35
C VAL A 422 -10.12 38.72 12.03
N HIS A 423 -9.25 39.14 11.11
CA HIS A 423 -9.65 39.55 9.77
C HIS A 423 -9.49 38.39 8.78
N TYR A 424 -10.61 37.99 8.18
CA TYR A 424 -10.64 37.08 7.04
C TYR A 424 -10.75 37.89 5.75
N LYS A 425 -9.91 37.59 4.76
CA LYS A 425 -9.90 38.32 3.48
C LYS A 425 -11.21 38.19 2.66
N ASP A 426 -12.11 37.27 3.06
CA ASP A 426 -13.38 36.98 2.39
C ASP A 426 -14.64 37.25 3.25
N SER A 427 -14.53 37.91 4.41
CA SER A 427 -15.74 38.37 5.11
C SER A 427 -16.27 39.66 4.46
N VAL A 428 -17.18 39.50 3.51
CA VAL A 428 -18.09 40.57 3.09
C VAL A 428 -18.92 40.96 4.32
N THR A 429 -18.77 42.20 4.77
CA THR A 429 -19.72 42.88 5.69
C THR A 429 -21.09 42.98 5.07
#